data_AF-A0A383DN14-F1
#
_entry.id   AF-A0A383DN14-F1
#
_cell.length_a   1.000
_cell.length_b   1.000
_cell.length_c   1.000
_cell.angle_alpha   90.00
_cell.angle_beta   90.00
_cell.angle_gamma   90.00
#
_symmetry.space_group_name_H-M   'P 1'
#
loop_
_entity.id
_entity.type
_entity.pdbx_description
1 polymer ?
#
loop_
_entity_poly.entity_id
_entity_poly.type
_entity_poly.pdbx_seq_one_letter_code
_entity_poly.pdbx_strand_id
1 'polypeptide(L)' 'GIPKKTLAEISYERRNGYSWLGHWATRLLAKDYPAWQRKWASKDNVLRKSNP' A
#
# COMPACT_ATOMS: atom_id res chain seq x y z
N GLY A 1 13.22 -20.86 -1.39
CA GLY A 1 12.22 -21.03 -2.47
C GLY A 1 12.71 -20.33 -3.72
N ILE A 2 12.23 -20.72 -4.90
CA ILE A 2 12.59 -20.08 -6.18
C ILE A 2 11.61 -18.92 -6.44
N PRO A 3 12.08 -17.67 -6.63
CA PRO A 3 11.22 -16.54 -6.96
C PRO A 3 10.45 -16.80 -8.26
N LYS A 4 9.18 -16.43 -8.27
CA LYS A 4 8.29 -16.49 -9.44
C LYS A 4 7.91 -15.08 -9.86
N LYS A 5 7.87 -14.84 -11.16
CA LYS A 5 7.56 -13.51 -11.71
C LYS A 5 6.05 -13.26 -11.74
N THR A 6 5.26 -14.32 -11.84
CA THR A 6 3.80 -14.24 -11.92
C THR A 6 3.13 -15.14 -10.88
N LEU A 7 1.90 -14.80 -10.50
CA LEU A 7 1.07 -15.63 -9.62
C LEU A 7 0.79 -17.01 -10.24
N ALA A 8 0.63 -17.09 -11.56
CA ALA A 8 0.34 -18.33 -12.26
C ALA A 8 1.47 -19.38 -12.11
N GLU A 9 2.72 -18.92 -11.97
CA GLU A 9 3.89 -19.78 -11.78
C GLU A 9 4.04 -20.33 -10.33
N ILE A 10 3.27 -19.80 -9.38
CA ILE A 10 3.27 -20.27 -7.99
C ILE A 10 2.43 -21.55 -7.90
N SER A 11 2.89 -22.53 -7.10
CA SER A 11 2.15 -23.78 -6.90
C SER A 11 0.74 -23.52 -6.33
N TYR A 12 -0.20 -24.43 -6.64
CA TYR A 12 -1.59 -24.30 -6.24
C TYR A 12 -1.76 -24.05 -4.74
N GLU A 13 -1.10 -24.86 -3.91
CA GLU A 13 -1.17 -24.75 -2.45
C GLU A 13 -0.71 -23.38 -1.94
N ARG A 14 0.41 -22.86 -2.48
CA ARG A 14 1.01 -21.59 -2.02
C ARG A 14 0.26 -20.39 -2.59
N ARG A 15 -0.28 -20.50 -3.80
CA ARG A 15 -1.08 -19.43 -4.42
C ARG A 15 -2.38 -19.21 -3.67
N ASN A 16 -3.01 -20.29 -3.21
CA ASN A 16 -4.32 -20.22 -2.53
C ASN A 16 -4.22 -20.15 -1.00
N GLY A 17 -3.12 -20.65 -0.41
CA GLY A 17 -2.92 -20.66 1.04
C GLY A 17 -2.39 -19.36 1.65
N TYR A 18 -2.09 -18.34 0.81
CA TYR A 18 -1.55 -17.06 1.27
C TYR A 18 -2.17 -15.88 0.52
N SER A 19 -2.28 -14.74 1.21
CA SER A 19 -2.73 -13.48 0.61
C SER A 19 -1.56 -12.76 -0.06
N TRP A 20 -1.49 -12.87 -1.38
CA TRP A 20 -0.46 -12.20 -2.20
C TRP A 20 -0.80 -10.75 -2.56
N LEU A 21 -2.08 -10.39 -2.52
CA LEU A 21 -2.61 -9.06 -2.85
C LEU A 21 -3.61 -8.63 -1.76
N GLY A 22 -3.87 -7.34 -1.65
CA GLY A 22 -4.96 -6.82 -0.84
C GLY A 22 -4.92 -5.31 -0.65
N HIS A 23 -5.80 -4.82 0.21
CA HIS A 23 -6.06 -3.38 0.42
C HIS A 23 -5.37 -2.80 1.67
N TRP A 24 -4.28 -3.43 2.09
CA TRP A 24 -3.48 -3.09 3.28
C TRP A 24 -3.12 -1.60 3.35
N ALA A 25 -2.76 -1.00 2.21
CA ALA A 25 -2.36 0.40 2.12
C ALA A 25 -3.55 1.39 2.15
N THR A 26 -4.79 0.93 1.98
CA THR A 26 -5.94 1.83 1.79
C THR A 26 -6.16 2.75 2.99
N ARG A 27 -6.17 2.21 4.21
CA ARG A 27 -6.35 3.02 5.42
C ARG A 27 -5.17 3.97 5.64
N LEU A 28 -3.95 3.49 5.42
CA LEU A 28 -2.74 4.28 5.54
C LEU A 28 -2.82 5.51 4.64
N LEU A 29 -3.09 5.31 3.35
CA LEU A 29 -3.12 6.41 2.37
C LEU A 29 -4.31 7.36 2.60
N ALA A 30 -5.48 6.83 2.97
CA ALA A 30 -6.68 7.65 3.14
C ALA A 30 -6.71 8.45 4.45
N LYS A 31 -6.13 7.91 5.54
CA LYS A 31 -6.31 8.47 6.88
C LYS A 31 -4.98 8.76 7.57
N ASP A 32 -4.17 7.72 7.76
CA ASP A 32 -3.06 7.79 8.71
C ASP A 32 -1.90 8.65 8.14
N TYR A 33 -1.61 8.53 6.86
CA TYR A 33 -0.57 9.29 6.18
C TYR A 33 -0.91 10.80 6.10
N PRO A 34 -2.11 11.22 5.65
CA PRO A 34 -2.53 12.61 5.76
C PRO A 34 -2.45 13.19 7.17
N ALA A 35 -2.87 12.42 8.18
CA ALA A 35 -2.83 12.85 9.58
C ALA A 35 -1.39 13.06 10.07
N TRP A 36 -0.48 12.15 9.72
CA TRP A 36 0.93 12.26 10.02
C TRP A 36 1.56 13.50 9.36
N GLN A 37 1.26 13.75 8.08
CA GLN A 37 1.79 14.92 7.37
C GLN A 37 1.30 16.23 7.99
N ARG A 38 0.04 16.32 8.40
CA ARG A 38 -0.47 17.50 9.12
C ARG A 38 0.27 17.74 10.44
N LYS A 39 0.63 16.68 11.15
CA LYS A 39 1.31 16.76 12.45
C LYS A 39 2.81 17.07 12.32
N TRP A 40 3.50 16.49 11.34
CA TRP A 40 4.97 16.46 11.30
C TRP A 40 5.59 17.06 10.03
N ALA A 41 4.87 17.08 8.90
CA ALA A 41 5.38 17.50 7.60
C ALA A 41 4.48 18.56 6.94
N SER A 42 4.05 19.56 7.73
CA SER A 42 3.02 20.53 7.32
C SER A 42 3.39 21.37 6.10
N LYS A 43 4.69 21.57 5.83
CA LYS A 43 5.20 22.29 4.65
C LYS A 43 5.12 21.46 3.36
N ASP A 44 5.28 20.14 3.47
CA ASP A 44 5.26 19.18 2.35
C ASP A 44 3.98 18.35 2.30
N ASN A 45 2.90 18.86 2.90
CA ASN A 45 1.61 18.21 2.87
C ASN A 45 1.11 18.16 1.42
N VAL A 46 1.13 16.97 0.82
CA VAL A 46 0.73 16.73 -0.57
C VAL A 46 -0.73 17.13 -0.82
N LEU A 47 -1.58 17.11 0.21
CA LEU A 47 -2.97 17.57 0.13
C LEU A 47 -3.10 19.10 0.09
N ARG A 48 -2.10 19.85 0.57
CA ARG A 48 -2.09 21.32 0.50
C ARG A 48 -1.75 21.81 -0.91
N LYS A 49 -0.99 21.03 -1.67
CA LYS A 49 -0.56 21.37 -3.03
C LYS A 49 -1.64 21.10 -4.09
N SER A 50 -2.71 20.38 -3.75
CA SER A 50 -3.78 19.96 -4.68
C SER A 50 -5.02 20.85 -4.69
N ASN A 51 -5.05 21.95 -3.92
CA ASN A 51 -6.14 22.93 -3.98
C ASN A 51 -5.71 24.11 -4.86
N PRO A 52 -6.41 24.41 -5.97
CA PRO A 52 -6.17 25.63 -6.76
C PRO A 52 -6.50 26.89 -5.95
#